data_AF-X0XKN1-F1
#
_entry.id   AF-X0XKN1-F1
#
_cell.length_a   1.000
_cell.length_b   1.000
_cell.length_c   1.000
_cell.angle_alpha   90.00
_cell.angle_beta   90.00
_cell.angle_gamma   90.00
#
_symmetry.space_group_name_H-M   'P 1'
#
loop_
_entity.id
_entity.type
_entity.pdbx_description
1 polymer ?
#
loop_
_entity_poly.entity_id
_entity_poly.type
_entity_poly.pdbx_seq_one_letter_code
_entity_poly.pdbx_strand_id
1 'polypeptide(L)'
;GPPDVEVIASLIGPAICNPRWVDDPSPSIIGDNQYSQITFLTGAGSTTRDYEVHCEAPGDYELFITATASSSTIPSDDNMLNNVAQNHPLVTAVDDFDGDTVPTPGDNCPEVPNPDQLDTDGDGIGDACDDDDDGDGVPDAQDECPLVPEDLDGVDDADGCPDTDMSVTVTKDDPIDVDVSVDKDFDVTLHILNGNVAADAQVNFVLKSVVADDCVARWNPEPGDGYIEEVLGGELISMIERQEDGIAALGT
;
A
#
# COMPACT_ATOMS: atom_id res chain seq x y z
N GLY A 1 51.53 22.76 11.62
CA GLY A 1 50.26 22.20 11.14
C GLY A 1 49.72 23.10 10.07
N PRO A 2 48.63 22.74 9.38
CA PRO A 2 47.89 23.73 8.63
C PRO A 2 47.45 24.84 9.62
N PRO A 3 47.35 26.10 9.14
CA PRO A 3 46.98 27.23 9.98
C PRO A 3 45.63 26.95 10.64
N ASP A 4 45.54 27.20 11.95
CA ASP A 4 44.26 27.18 12.66
C ASP A 4 43.39 28.29 12.06
N VAL A 5 42.42 27.89 11.24
CA VAL A 5 41.38 28.76 10.68
C VAL A 5 40.12 28.52 11.48
N GLU A 6 39.66 29.55 12.18
CA GLU A 6 38.40 29.54 12.92
C GLU A 6 37.30 30.12 12.03
N VAL A 7 36.19 29.38 11.89
CA VAL A 7 35.00 29.83 11.13
C VAL A 7 33.86 30.04 12.12
N ILE A 8 33.32 31.26 12.14
CA ILE A 8 32.15 31.64 12.95
C ILE A 8 30.98 31.90 11.99
N ALA A 9 29.88 31.18 12.17
CA ALA A 9 28.65 31.32 11.38
C ALA A 9 27.51 31.87 12.23
N SER A 10 26.70 32.76 11.64
CA SER A 10 25.51 33.36 12.25
C SER A 10 24.30 33.13 11.36
N LEU A 11 23.17 32.74 11.97
CA LEU A 11 21.86 32.66 11.34
C LEU A 11 21.07 33.91 11.73
N ILE A 12 20.53 34.61 10.74
CA ILE A 12 19.77 35.84 10.95
C ILE A 12 18.48 35.70 10.15
N GLY A 13 17.34 35.83 10.82
CA GLY A 13 16.01 35.75 10.23
C GLY A 13 15.06 36.81 10.80
N PRO A 14 13.89 37.02 10.18
CA PRO A 14 12.85 37.86 10.76
C PRO A 14 12.33 37.26 12.07
N ALA A 15 11.87 38.07 13.02
CA ALA A 15 11.47 37.59 14.35
C ALA A 15 10.37 36.50 14.34
N ILE A 16 9.55 36.46 13.28
CA ILE A 16 8.48 35.48 13.08
C ILE A 16 8.99 34.11 12.61
N CYS A 17 10.22 34.05 12.08
CA CYS A 17 10.91 32.82 11.71
C CYS A 17 12.20 32.73 12.51
N ASN A 18 12.24 31.87 13.52
CA ASN A 18 13.33 31.75 14.47
C ASN A 18 14.32 30.67 14.01
N PRO A 19 15.42 31.01 13.31
CA PRO A 19 16.41 30.01 12.92
C PRO A 19 17.31 29.64 14.11
N ARG A 20 17.65 28.34 14.23
CA ARG A 20 18.61 27.86 15.24
C ARG A 20 19.56 26.80 14.70
N TRP A 21 20.77 26.77 15.25
CA TRP A 21 21.73 25.70 15.01
C TRP A 21 21.32 24.43 15.76
N VAL A 22 21.56 23.27 15.14
CA VAL A 22 21.26 21.96 15.71
C VAL A 22 22.56 21.19 15.88
N ASP A 23 22.90 20.84 17.12
CA ASP A 23 24.19 20.22 17.46
C ASP A 23 24.19 18.67 17.33
N ASP A 24 23.02 18.05 17.26
CA ASP A 24 22.82 16.60 17.05
C ASP A 24 21.41 16.37 16.48
N PRO A 25 21.23 16.30 15.15
CA PRO A 25 19.93 15.97 14.57
C PRO A 25 19.65 14.51 14.91
N SER A 26 18.79 14.28 15.90
CA SER A 26 18.34 12.92 16.19
C SER A 26 17.71 12.34 14.92
N PRO A 27 18.04 11.11 14.49
CA PRO A 27 17.51 10.50 13.25
C PRO A 27 16.02 10.14 13.34
N SER A 28 15.27 10.77 14.24
CA SER A 28 13.92 10.38 14.63
C SER A 28 13.01 11.58 14.88
N ILE A 29 13.04 12.57 13.98
CA ILE A 29 11.91 13.49 13.88
C ILE A 29 11.09 13.07 12.65
N ILE A 30 10.02 12.33 12.93
CA ILE A 30 8.79 12.34 12.13
C ILE A 30 8.15 13.70 12.46
N GLY A 31 7.79 14.50 11.45
CA GLY A 31 7.41 15.91 11.65
C GLY A 31 8.36 16.87 10.94
N ASP A 32 7.87 17.75 10.06
CA ASP A 32 8.61 18.49 9.03
C ASP A 32 9.44 19.68 9.59
N ASN A 33 10.16 19.46 10.69
CA ASN A 33 11.35 20.25 11.01
C ASN A 33 12.48 19.80 10.08
N GLN A 34 12.39 20.15 8.80
CA GLN A 34 13.46 19.87 7.85
C GLN A 34 14.73 20.57 8.32
N TYR A 35 15.64 19.77 8.88
CA TYR A 35 17.01 20.19 9.08
C TYR A 35 17.60 20.50 7.70
N SER A 36 18.00 21.74 7.51
CA SER A 36 18.79 22.14 6.37
C SER A 36 20.26 22.07 6.73
N GLN A 37 21.09 21.62 5.78
CA GLN A 37 22.53 21.56 5.97
C GLN A 37 23.23 22.70 5.27
N ILE A 38 24.23 23.27 5.95
CA ILE A 38 25.21 24.16 5.33
C ILE A 38 26.61 23.58 5.47
N THR A 39 27.34 23.55 4.36
CA THR A 39 28.72 23.08 4.32
C THR A 39 29.67 24.24 4.11
N PHE A 40 30.58 24.44 5.06
CA PHE A 40 31.67 25.41 5.00
C PHE A 40 32.91 24.75 4.41
N LEU A 41 33.41 25.30 3.31
CA LEU A 41 34.63 24.82 2.66
C LEU A 41 35.82 25.69 3.08
N THR A 42 36.92 25.07 3.49
CA THR A 42 38.19 25.72 3.81
C THR A 42 39.32 25.07 3.02
N GLY A 43 40.48 25.73 2.94
CA GLY A 43 41.67 25.14 2.32
C GLY A 43 42.21 23.88 3.03
N ALA A 44 41.74 23.60 4.26
CA ALA A 44 42.15 22.45 5.06
C ALA A 44 41.10 21.32 5.13
N GLY A 45 39.90 21.52 4.58
CA GLY A 45 38.78 20.57 4.64
C GLY A 45 37.42 21.26 4.66
N SER A 46 36.36 20.49 4.91
CA SER A 46 34.99 20.99 5.03
C SER A 46 34.40 20.73 6.41
N THR A 47 33.44 21.56 6.82
CA THR A 47 32.65 21.36 8.03
C THR A 47 31.18 21.58 7.70
N THR A 48 30.32 20.62 8.04
CA THR A 48 28.87 20.71 7.82
C THR A 48 28.17 20.95 9.16
N ARG A 49 27.13 21.80 9.13
CA ARG A 49 26.29 22.13 10.29
C ARG A 49 24.83 22.04 9.87
N ASP A 50 24.01 21.47 10.73
CA ASP A 50 22.56 21.43 10.59
C ASP A 50 21.93 22.67 11.25
N TYR A 51 20.88 23.19 10.62
CA TYR A 51 20.05 24.24 11.17
C TYR A 51 18.57 23.96 10.87
N GLU A 52 17.68 24.49 11.70
CA GLU A 52 16.25 24.46 11.47
C GLU A 52 15.67 25.87 11.56
N VAL A 53 14.47 26.04 11.02
CA VAL A 53 13.75 27.32 10.96
C VAL A 53 12.31 27.05 11.34
N HIS A 54 11.85 27.67 12.42
CA HIS A 54 10.44 27.60 12.81
C HIS A 54 9.78 28.95 12.54
N CYS A 55 8.72 28.97 11.73
CA CYS A 55 7.95 30.15 11.40
C CYS A 55 6.56 30.12 12.06
N GLU A 56 6.13 31.21 12.67
CA GLU A 56 4.82 31.32 13.34
C GLU A 56 3.66 31.59 12.37
N ALA A 57 3.94 31.81 11.09
CA ALA A 57 2.94 32.05 10.05
C ALA A 57 3.43 31.58 8.67
N PRO A 58 2.51 31.23 7.75
CA PRO A 58 2.86 30.90 6.38
C PRO A 58 3.34 32.13 5.61
N GLY A 59 4.27 31.92 4.68
CA GLY A 59 4.83 32.98 3.84
C GLY A 59 6.24 32.70 3.35
N ASP A 60 6.73 33.61 2.52
CA ASP A 60 8.11 33.60 2.03
C ASP A 60 8.99 34.51 2.89
N TYR A 61 10.06 33.95 3.44
CA TYR A 61 10.96 34.61 4.37
C TYR A 61 12.41 34.51 3.88
N GLU A 62 13.10 35.64 3.80
CA GLU A 62 14.54 35.66 3.56
C GLU A 62 15.28 35.38 4.88
N LEU A 63 16.18 34.39 4.83
CA LEU A 63 17.18 34.17 5.87
C LEU A 63 18.55 34.64 5.39
N PHE A 64 19.39 35.06 6.33
CA PHE A 64 20.77 35.43 6.07
C PHE A 64 21.69 34.53 6.88
N ILE A 65 22.53 33.77 6.18
CA ILE A 65 23.59 32.99 6.80
C ILE A 65 24.90 33.71 6.50
N THR A 66 25.56 34.23 7.53
CA THR A 66 26.85 34.91 7.41
C THR A 66 27.94 34.06 8.06
N ALA A 67 28.99 33.75 7.31
CA ALA A 67 30.17 33.05 7.80
C ALA A 67 31.39 33.96 7.74
N THR A 68 32.16 33.97 8.81
CA THR A 68 33.39 34.76 8.92
C THR A 68 34.55 33.85 9.28
N ALA A 69 35.67 33.97 8.57
CA ALA A 69 36.87 33.19 8.82
C ALA A 69 37.99 34.07 9.39
N SER A 70 38.71 33.58 10.39
CA SER A 70 39.88 34.24 10.93
C SER A 70 41.02 33.25 11.19
N SER A 71 42.27 33.71 11.16
CA SER A 71 43.42 32.88 11.50
C SER A 71 44.40 33.64 12.38
N SER A 72 44.88 32.98 13.42
CA SER A 72 45.85 33.54 14.37
C SER A 72 47.30 33.43 13.89
N THR A 73 47.55 32.69 12.79
CA THR A 73 48.91 32.30 12.35
C THR A 73 49.32 32.83 10.98
N ILE A 74 48.38 33.36 10.19
CA ILE A 74 48.63 34.07 8.93
C ILE A 74 48.50 35.58 9.23
N PRO A 75 49.37 36.46 8.68
CA PRO A 75 49.19 37.90 8.81
C PRO A 75 47.76 38.23 8.40
N SER A 76 47.00 38.88 9.29
CA SER A 76 45.65 39.32 9.02
C SER A 76 45.64 40.01 7.66
N ASP A 77 45.05 39.36 6.67
CA ASP A 77 44.54 40.11 5.54
C ASP A 77 43.45 40.98 6.15
N ASP A 78 43.81 42.22 6.47
CA ASP A 78 42.95 43.21 7.14
C ASP A 78 41.78 43.63 6.24
N ASN A 79 41.61 42.93 5.12
CA ASN A 79 40.51 43.01 4.20
C ASN A 79 39.34 42.15 4.68
N MET A 80 38.55 42.69 5.60
CA MET A 80 37.31 42.07 6.10
C MET A 80 36.28 41.69 5.01
N LEU A 81 36.49 42.05 3.73
CA LEU A 81 35.61 41.66 2.63
C LEU A 81 35.93 40.29 2.04
N ASN A 82 37.16 39.78 2.18
CA ASN A 82 37.55 38.49 1.58
C ASN A 82 37.44 37.30 2.53
N ASN A 83 37.09 37.54 3.80
CA ASN A 83 36.90 36.51 4.81
C ASN A 83 35.44 36.38 5.28
N VAL A 84 34.51 37.11 4.67
CA VAL A 84 33.07 37.03 4.91
C VAL A 84 32.39 36.41 3.70
N ALA A 85 31.57 35.38 3.93
CA ALA A 85 30.67 34.81 2.93
C ALA A 85 29.24 34.90 3.43
N GLN A 86 28.30 35.18 2.52
CA GLN A 86 26.87 35.28 2.82
C GLN A 86 26.06 34.38 1.90
N ASN A 87 25.05 33.74 2.45
CA ASN A 87 24.02 33.02 1.71
C ASN A 87 22.64 33.54 2.13
N HIS A 88 21.75 33.76 1.16
CA HIS A 88 20.41 34.29 1.37
C HIS A 88 19.36 33.26 0.92
N PRO A 89 19.17 32.14 1.65
CA PRO A 89 18.15 31.19 1.30
C PRO A 89 16.76 31.79 1.49
N LEU A 90 15.89 31.52 0.52
CA LEU A 90 14.45 31.77 0.64
C LEU A 90 13.82 30.57 1.36
N VAL A 91 13.08 30.83 2.43
CA VAL A 91 12.29 29.83 3.15
C VAL A 91 10.82 30.10 2.87
N THR A 92 10.14 29.11 2.31
CA THR A 92 8.69 29.13 2.12
C THR A 92 8.06 28.31 3.23
N ALA A 93 7.38 28.97 4.17
CA ALA A 93 6.60 28.32 5.20
C ALA A 93 5.17 28.11 4.68
N VAL A 94 4.69 26.88 4.79
CA VAL A 94 3.32 26.46 4.44
C VAL A 94 2.55 26.17 5.72
N ASP A 95 1.22 26.23 5.64
CA ASP A 95 0.35 25.87 6.77
C ASP A 95 0.28 24.34 6.86
N ASP A 96 0.34 23.82 8.08
CA ASP A 96 0.25 22.41 8.45
C ASP A 96 -0.51 22.40 9.78
N PHE A 97 -1.82 22.17 9.69
CA PHE A 97 -2.75 22.42 10.78
C PHE A 97 -2.72 21.32 11.85
N ASP A 98 -2.50 20.07 11.45
CA ASP A 98 -2.55 18.89 12.31
C ASP A 98 -1.16 18.33 12.63
N GLY A 99 -0.11 18.81 11.96
CA GLY A 99 1.29 18.55 12.26
C GLY A 99 1.79 17.22 11.71
N ASP A 100 1.19 16.72 10.63
CA ASP A 100 1.43 15.40 10.07
C ASP A 100 2.50 15.36 8.96
N THR A 101 3.10 16.51 8.64
CA THR A 101 4.10 16.74 7.58
C THR A 101 3.58 16.93 6.17
N VAL A 102 2.26 16.94 6.00
CA VAL A 102 1.61 17.28 4.76
C VAL A 102 1.05 18.70 4.90
N PRO A 103 1.43 19.63 4.02
CA PRO A 103 0.88 20.96 4.07
C PRO A 103 -0.64 20.95 3.83
N THR A 104 -1.40 21.69 4.64
CA THR A 104 -2.86 21.84 4.52
C THR A 104 -3.32 22.08 3.07
N PRO A 105 -2.60 22.88 2.24
CA PRO A 105 -2.83 22.86 0.80
C PRO A 105 -2.31 21.56 0.17
N GLY A 106 -3.21 20.59 -0.04
CA GLY A 106 -2.90 19.31 -0.67
C GLY A 106 -2.96 18.11 0.29
N ASP A 107 -3.26 18.37 1.56
CA ASP A 107 -3.62 17.38 2.55
C ASP A 107 -5.07 16.91 2.33
N ASN A 108 -5.26 15.59 2.17
CA ASN A 108 -6.58 14.98 2.03
C ASN A 108 -7.31 14.80 3.38
N CYS A 109 -6.64 15.01 4.52
CA CYS A 109 -7.24 15.10 5.86
C CYS A 109 -6.70 16.28 6.70
N PRO A 110 -7.02 17.54 6.35
CA PRO A 110 -6.45 18.76 6.96
C PRO A 110 -6.51 18.91 8.48
N GLU A 111 -7.30 18.10 9.19
CA GLU A 111 -7.49 18.16 10.64
C GLU A 111 -7.09 16.85 11.36
N VAL A 112 -6.69 15.81 10.63
CA VAL A 112 -6.42 14.46 11.15
C VAL A 112 -5.09 13.94 10.59
N PRO A 113 -4.05 13.77 11.44
CA PRO A 113 -2.73 13.42 10.94
C PRO A 113 -2.68 12.11 10.16
N ASN A 114 -2.33 12.17 8.87
CA ASN A 114 -2.21 11.03 7.96
C ASN A 114 -1.05 11.22 6.95
N PRO A 115 0.22 11.06 7.41
CA PRO A 115 1.40 11.37 6.60
C PRO A 115 1.56 10.55 5.30
N ASP A 116 0.84 9.43 5.16
CA ASP A 116 0.84 8.57 3.97
C ASP A 116 -0.19 8.98 2.92
N GLN A 117 -1.15 9.85 3.28
CA GLN A 117 -2.18 10.40 2.39
C GLN A 117 -2.89 9.30 1.60
N LEU A 118 -3.19 8.18 2.28
CA LEU A 118 -3.99 7.12 1.70
C LEU A 118 -5.39 7.64 1.40
N ASP A 119 -5.94 7.20 0.27
CA ASP A 119 -7.21 7.59 -0.33
C ASP A 119 -7.62 6.41 -1.21
N THR A 120 -8.35 5.46 -0.62
CA THR A 120 -8.58 4.13 -1.18
C THR A 120 -9.56 4.16 -2.36
N ASP A 121 -10.61 4.98 -2.30
CA ASP A 121 -11.60 5.13 -3.37
C ASP A 121 -11.26 6.24 -4.39
N GLY A 122 -10.35 7.15 -4.04
CA GLY A 122 -9.86 8.23 -4.89
C GLY A 122 -10.81 9.44 -4.95
N ASP A 123 -11.67 9.65 -3.97
CA ASP A 123 -12.61 10.78 -3.93
C ASP A 123 -11.97 12.11 -3.49
N GLY A 124 -10.77 12.02 -2.90
CA GLY A 124 -9.96 13.14 -2.42
C GLY A 124 -10.10 13.46 -0.93
N ILE A 125 -10.85 12.67 -0.18
CA ILE A 125 -10.86 12.56 1.29
C ILE A 125 -9.92 11.40 1.63
N GLY A 126 -9.06 11.57 2.64
CA GLY A 126 -8.15 10.49 3.02
C GLY A 126 -8.78 9.49 3.96
N ASP A 127 -8.32 8.23 3.95
CA ASP A 127 -8.82 7.14 4.80
C ASP A 127 -8.78 7.46 6.32
N ALA A 128 -7.97 8.44 6.73
CA ALA A 128 -7.90 8.85 8.13
C ALA A 128 -9.10 9.70 8.58
N CYS A 129 -9.83 10.31 7.64
CA CYS A 129 -10.92 11.24 7.86
C CYS A 129 -12.14 11.00 6.96
N ASP A 130 -12.13 9.94 6.16
CA ASP A 130 -13.32 9.38 5.54
C ASP A 130 -14.10 8.52 6.55
N ASP A 131 -15.40 8.37 6.33
CA ASP A 131 -16.27 7.45 7.07
C ASP A 131 -16.63 6.20 6.22
N ASP A 132 -16.17 6.13 4.97
CA ASP A 132 -16.43 5.11 3.94
C ASP A 132 -15.22 5.03 2.98
N ASP A 133 -14.12 4.43 3.44
CA ASP A 133 -12.79 4.48 2.82
C ASP A 133 -12.76 3.89 1.39
N ASP A 134 -13.68 2.99 1.03
CA ASP A 134 -13.73 2.34 -0.28
C ASP A 134 -14.91 2.77 -1.18
N GLY A 135 -15.82 3.59 -0.65
CA GLY A 135 -16.87 4.26 -1.39
C GLY A 135 -17.98 3.34 -1.89
N ASP A 136 -18.19 2.18 -1.26
CA ASP A 136 -19.24 1.24 -1.62
C ASP A 136 -20.63 1.60 -1.04
N GLY A 137 -20.66 2.54 -0.09
CA GLY A 137 -21.86 3.05 0.57
C GLY A 137 -22.19 2.40 1.92
N VAL A 138 -21.34 1.50 2.43
CA VAL A 138 -21.36 0.92 3.77
C VAL A 138 -20.29 1.64 4.61
N PRO A 139 -20.66 2.40 5.66
CA PRO A 139 -19.65 3.12 6.45
C PRO A 139 -18.66 2.16 7.13
N ASP A 140 -17.40 2.53 7.28
CA ASP A 140 -16.30 1.67 7.80
C ASP A 140 -16.64 1.00 9.13
N ALA A 141 -17.39 1.70 9.98
CA ALA A 141 -17.79 1.19 11.28
C ALA A 141 -18.87 0.09 11.21
N GLN A 142 -19.45 -0.15 10.04
CA GLN A 142 -20.42 -1.20 9.72
C GLN A 142 -19.90 -2.19 8.67
N ASP A 143 -18.78 -1.89 8.03
CA ASP A 143 -18.16 -2.69 6.99
C ASP A 143 -17.16 -3.72 7.57
N GLU A 144 -17.28 -4.98 7.16
CA GLU A 144 -16.32 -6.05 7.49
C GLU A 144 -15.04 -5.97 6.63
N CYS A 145 -15.07 -5.26 5.51
CA CYS A 145 -13.99 -5.04 4.54
C CYS A 145 -13.77 -3.56 4.16
N PRO A 146 -13.45 -2.64 5.11
CA PRO A 146 -13.41 -1.19 4.88
C PRO A 146 -12.53 -0.63 3.73
N LEU A 147 -11.69 -1.45 3.11
CA LEU A 147 -10.77 -1.01 2.06
C LEU A 147 -11.00 -1.74 0.73
N VAL A 148 -12.12 -2.48 0.61
CA VAL A 148 -12.41 -3.34 -0.54
C VAL A 148 -13.91 -3.28 -0.84
N PRO A 149 -14.31 -2.58 -1.93
CA PRO A 149 -15.72 -2.31 -2.19
C PRO A 149 -16.57 -3.57 -2.36
N GLU A 150 -17.77 -3.55 -1.79
CA GLU A 150 -18.85 -4.51 -2.02
C GLU A 150 -19.22 -4.66 -3.50
N ASP A 151 -19.46 -5.89 -3.94
CA ASP A 151 -19.93 -6.19 -5.30
C ASP A 151 -21.37 -6.69 -5.31
N LEU A 152 -22.31 -5.76 -5.14
CA LEU A 152 -23.78 -5.96 -5.14
C LEU A 152 -24.31 -7.00 -6.16
N ASP A 153 -24.21 -8.29 -5.83
CA ASP A 153 -24.51 -9.43 -6.69
C ASP A 153 -25.75 -10.21 -6.19
N GLY A 154 -26.26 -9.85 -5.02
CA GLY A 154 -27.44 -10.45 -4.39
C GLY A 154 -27.12 -11.55 -3.37
N VAL A 155 -25.84 -11.81 -3.09
CA VAL A 155 -25.34 -12.63 -1.98
C VAL A 155 -24.77 -11.68 -0.93
N ASP A 156 -25.12 -11.92 0.34
CA ASP A 156 -24.62 -11.23 1.55
C ASP A 156 -24.22 -9.73 1.46
N ASP A 157 -24.87 -8.93 0.58
CA ASP A 157 -24.62 -7.50 0.23
C ASP A 157 -24.72 -6.46 1.38
N ALA A 158 -24.77 -6.90 2.62
CA ALA A 158 -25.01 -6.08 3.81
C ALA A 158 -23.85 -6.08 4.79
N ASP A 159 -22.79 -6.86 4.55
CA ASP A 159 -21.59 -6.86 5.37
C ASP A 159 -20.46 -5.96 4.82
N GLY A 160 -20.61 -5.43 3.60
CA GLY A 160 -19.64 -4.53 2.96
C GLY A 160 -18.44 -5.26 2.37
N CYS A 161 -18.43 -6.60 2.43
CA CYS A 161 -17.36 -7.41 1.89
C CYS A 161 -17.75 -7.99 0.53
N PRO A 162 -16.89 -7.88 -0.50
CA PRO A 162 -17.11 -8.63 -1.72
C PRO A 162 -17.13 -10.13 -1.44
N ASP A 163 -18.19 -10.76 -1.91
CA ASP A 163 -18.41 -12.17 -1.66
C ASP A 163 -17.49 -13.04 -2.51
N THR A 164 -16.83 -14.02 -1.87
CA THR A 164 -16.16 -15.11 -2.61
C THR A 164 -17.21 -16.14 -3.01
N ASP A 165 -18.16 -15.72 -3.85
CA ASP A 165 -19.25 -16.57 -4.28
C ASP A 165 -18.72 -17.61 -5.29
N MET A 166 -18.39 -18.80 -4.80
CA MET A 166 -18.13 -19.93 -5.69
C MET A 166 -19.40 -20.75 -5.84
N SER A 167 -20.17 -20.48 -6.90
CA SER A 167 -21.31 -21.33 -7.25
C SER A 167 -20.91 -22.39 -8.28
N VAL A 168 -21.26 -23.64 -7.99
CA VAL A 168 -20.99 -24.79 -8.87
C VAL A 168 -22.31 -25.34 -9.39
N THR A 169 -22.52 -25.29 -10.69
CA THR A 169 -23.64 -25.99 -11.34
C THR A 169 -23.14 -27.13 -12.21
N VAL A 170 -23.83 -28.27 -12.13
CA VAL A 170 -23.51 -29.48 -12.89
C VAL A 170 -24.58 -29.66 -13.95
N THR A 171 -24.18 -29.61 -15.22
CA THR A 171 -25.04 -30.03 -16.32
C THR A 171 -24.70 -31.47 -16.71
N LYS A 172 -25.71 -32.33 -16.69
CA LYS A 172 -25.59 -33.74 -17.08
C LYS A 172 -26.76 -34.12 -17.97
N ASP A 173 -26.55 -35.13 -18.80
CA ASP A 173 -27.63 -35.78 -19.52
C ASP A 173 -28.49 -36.61 -18.54
N ASP A 174 -29.81 -36.46 -18.60
CA ASP A 174 -30.77 -37.24 -17.82
C ASP A 174 -32.10 -37.37 -18.59
N PRO A 175 -32.60 -38.60 -18.86
CA PRO A 175 -32.05 -39.91 -18.54
C PRO A 175 -30.98 -40.40 -19.54
N ILE A 176 -30.00 -41.16 -19.03
CA ILE A 176 -28.96 -41.81 -19.83
C ILE A 176 -29.38 -43.24 -20.18
N ASP A 177 -29.37 -43.57 -21.47
CA ASP A 177 -29.56 -44.95 -21.98
C ASP A 177 -28.19 -45.54 -22.41
N VAL A 178 -27.85 -46.69 -21.81
CA VAL A 178 -26.57 -47.40 -22.01
C VAL A 178 -26.86 -48.82 -22.48
N ASP A 179 -26.32 -49.17 -23.66
CA ASP A 179 -26.29 -50.55 -24.13
C ASP A 179 -25.20 -51.31 -23.37
N VAL A 180 -25.59 -52.28 -22.55
CA VAL A 180 -24.69 -53.08 -21.70
C VAL A 180 -23.66 -53.92 -22.48
N SER A 181 -23.73 -53.97 -23.81
CA SER A 181 -22.77 -54.67 -24.65
C SER A 181 -21.55 -53.84 -25.05
N VAL A 182 -21.55 -52.53 -24.74
CA VAL A 182 -20.47 -51.60 -25.08
C VAL A 182 -20.23 -50.58 -23.98
N ASP A 183 -18.95 -50.28 -23.73
CA ASP A 183 -18.59 -49.14 -22.89
C ASP A 183 -18.98 -47.83 -23.60
N LYS A 184 -19.49 -46.87 -22.82
CA LYS A 184 -19.93 -45.57 -23.33
C LYS A 184 -19.47 -44.46 -22.40
N ASP A 185 -18.85 -43.44 -23.00
CA ASP A 185 -18.40 -42.25 -22.30
C ASP A 185 -19.48 -41.17 -22.31
N PHE A 186 -19.52 -40.37 -21.23
CA PHE A 186 -20.42 -39.24 -21.06
C PHE A 186 -19.62 -38.04 -20.56
N ASP A 187 -19.94 -36.87 -21.10
CA ASP A 187 -19.34 -35.63 -20.65
C ASP A 187 -20.17 -35.06 -19.50
N VAL A 188 -19.49 -34.64 -18.43
CA VAL A 188 -20.07 -33.85 -17.35
C VAL A 188 -19.49 -32.45 -17.48
N THR A 189 -20.35 -31.46 -17.72
CA THR A 189 -19.90 -30.06 -17.81
C THR A 189 -20.17 -29.35 -16.49
N LEU A 190 -19.12 -28.74 -15.97
CA LEU A 190 -19.15 -27.94 -14.75
C LEU A 190 -19.11 -26.48 -15.13
N HIS A 191 -20.02 -25.72 -14.56
CA HIS A 191 -19.92 -24.27 -14.58
C HIS A 191 -19.63 -23.84 -13.16
N ILE A 192 -18.40 -23.37 -12.96
CA ILE A 192 -17.97 -22.71 -11.74
C ILE A 192 -18.10 -21.22 -12.05
N LEU A 193 -18.99 -20.56 -11.34
CA LEU A 193 -19.00 -19.10 -11.28
C LEU A 193 -18.22 -18.77 -10.02
N ASN A 194 -17.20 -17.96 -10.22
CA ASN A 194 -16.43 -17.37 -9.15
C ASN A 194 -16.77 -15.88 -9.20
N GLY A 195 -17.06 -15.31 -8.05
CA GLY A 195 -17.30 -13.88 -7.86
C GLY A 195 -16.13 -13.01 -8.33
N ASN A 196 -16.15 -11.73 -7.97
CA ASN A 196 -15.18 -10.74 -8.43
C ASN A 196 -13.69 -11.03 -8.11
N VAL A 197 -13.38 -11.99 -7.22
CA VAL A 197 -11.99 -12.35 -6.86
C VAL A 197 -11.53 -13.59 -7.60
N ALA A 198 -10.38 -13.52 -8.29
CA ALA A 198 -9.74 -14.72 -8.86
C ALA A 198 -9.30 -15.67 -7.72
N ALA A 199 -9.90 -16.85 -7.67
CA ALA A 199 -9.62 -17.86 -6.65
C ALA A 199 -9.32 -19.22 -7.29
N ASP A 200 -8.52 -20.02 -6.58
CA ASP A 200 -8.32 -21.43 -6.93
C ASP A 200 -9.48 -22.24 -6.37
N ALA A 201 -10.06 -23.12 -7.19
CA ALA A 201 -11.16 -23.98 -6.78
C ALA A 201 -10.72 -25.44 -6.71
N GLN A 202 -11.08 -26.10 -5.63
CA GLN A 202 -11.00 -27.56 -5.53
C GLN A 202 -12.41 -28.14 -5.64
N VAL A 203 -12.64 -28.94 -6.68
CA VAL A 203 -13.95 -29.56 -6.90
C VAL A 203 -13.87 -31.06 -6.71
N ASN A 204 -14.80 -31.59 -5.91
CA ASN A 204 -14.88 -33.00 -5.55
C ASN A 204 -16.18 -33.60 -6.07
N PHE A 205 -16.10 -34.60 -6.95
CA PHE A 205 -17.28 -35.30 -7.46
C PHE A 205 -17.34 -36.74 -6.99
N VAL A 206 -18.54 -37.15 -6.59
CA VAL A 206 -18.84 -38.53 -6.23
C VAL A 206 -19.80 -39.12 -7.25
N LEU A 207 -19.32 -40.14 -7.96
CA LEU A 207 -20.13 -40.94 -8.87
C LEU A 207 -20.58 -42.21 -8.16
N LYS A 208 -21.90 -42.40 -8.06
CA LYS A 208 -22.54 -43.56 -7.45
C LYS A 208 -23.29 -44.36 -8.49
N SER A 209 -22.92 -45.64 -8.68
CA SER A 209 -23.73 -46.56 -9.49
C SER A 209 -24.92 -47.08 -8.70
N VAL A 210 -26.12 -46.97 -9.26
CA VAL A 210 -27.38 -47.48 -8.66
C VAL A 210 -27.95 -48.69 -9.41
N VAL A 211 -27.22 -49.23 -10.38
CA VAL A 211 -27.65 -50.37 -11.19
C VAL A 211 -27.00 -51.65 -10.66
N ALA A 212 -27.80 -52.70 -10.45
CA ALA A 212 -27.32 -53.96 -9.87
C ALA A 212 -26.48 -54.79 -10.87
N ASP A 213 -25.35 -55.28 -10.34
CA ASP A 213 -24.48 -56.39 -10.75
C ASP A 213 -23.70 -56.37 -12.07
N ASP A 214 -23.98 -55.53 -13.07
CA ASP A 214 -23.17 -55.54 -14.32
C ASP A 214 -22.82 -54.15 -14.91
N CYS A 215 -23.34 -53.04 -14.36
CA CYS A 215 -23.00 -51.69 -14.82
C CYS A 215 -22.26 -50.90 -13.73
N VAL A 216 -20.98 -50.65 -13.97
CA VAL A 216 -20.10 -49.91 -13.06
C VAL A 216 -19.78 -48.55 -13.67
N ALA A 217 -20.10 -47.47 -12.95
CA ALA A 217 -19.77 -46.12 -13.34
C ALA A 217 -18.41 -45.71 -12.73
N ARG A 218 -17.50 -45.18 -13.54
CA ARG A 218 -16.14 -44.75 -13.15
C ARG A 218 -15.81 -43.41 -13.78
N TRP A 219 -14.95 -42.62 -13.14
CA TRP A 219 -14.37 -41.45 -13.79
C TRP A 219 -13.22 -41.85 -14.70
N ASN A 220 -13.05 -41.12 -15.79
CA ASN A 220 -11.86 -41.17 -16.64
C ASN A 220 -10.97 -39.96 -16.29
N PRO A 221 -9.99 -40.09 -15.37
CA PRO A 221 -9.19 -38.95 -14.91
C PRO A 221 -8.23 -38.45 -15.99
N GLU A 222 -8.04 -37.14 -16.04
CA GLU A 222 -7.05 -36.45 -16.86
C GLU A 222 -5.75 -36.20 -16.07
N PRO A 223 -4.63 -35.88 -16.74
CA PRO A 223 -3.38 -35.55 -16.05
C PRO A 223 -3.55 -34.35 -15.11
N GLY A 224 -3.37 -34.57 -13.81
CA GLY A 224 -3.55 -33.56 -12.77
C GLY A 224 -4.67 -33.89 -11.78
N ASP A 225 -5.58 -34.80 -12.14
CA ASP A 225 -6.70 -35.17 -11.27
C ASP A 225 -6.26 -36.08 -10.11
N GLY A 226 -6.79 -35.80 -8.92
CA GLY A 226 -6.86 -36.76 -7.82
C GLY A 226 -7.98 -37.77 -8.08
N TYR A 227 -7.71 -39.07 -7.90
CA TYR A 227 -8.70 -40.12 -8.17
C TYR A 227 -8.68 -41.22 -7.11
N ILE A 228 -9.87 -41.57 -6.61
CA ILE A 228 -10.05 -42.63 -5.60
C ILE A 228 -11.28 -43.48 -5.94
N GLU A 229 -11.15 -44.81 -5.88
CA GLU A 229 -12.27 -45.76 -5.91
C GLU A 229 -12.39 -46.46 -4.55
N GLU A 230 -13.60 -46.54 -4.00
CA GLU A 230 -13.89 -47.30 -2.78
C GLU A 230 -15.19 -48.10 -2.91
N VAL A 231 -15.23 -49.29 -2.31
CA VAL A 231 -16.45 -50.09 -2.20
C VAL A 231 -17.04 -49.93 -0.81
N LEU A 232 -18.14 -49.19 -0.70
CA LEU A 232 -18.85 -48.96 0.56
C LEU A 232 -20.24 -49.60 0.51
N GLY A 233 -20.51 -50.52 1.44
CA GLY A 233 -21.81 -51.18 1.53
C GLY A 233 -22.18 -52.09 0.34
N GLY A 234 -21.22 -52.47 -0.50
CA GLY A 234 -21.44 -53.27 -1.72
C GLY A 234 -21.67 -52.45 -2.99
N GLU A 235 -21.65 -51.12 -2.89
CA GLU A 235 -21.70 -50.20 -4.03
C GLU A 235 -20.30 -49.66 -4.33
N LEU A 236 -19.94 -49.53 -5.61
CA LEU A 236 -18.73 -48.81 -6.00
C LEU A 236 -19.00 -47.30 -5.93
N ILE A 237 -18.10 -46.60 -5.25
CA ILE A 237 -18.04 -45.14 -5.20
C ILE A 237 -16.76 -44.70 -5.90
N SER A 238 -16.91 -43.87 -6.94
CA SER A 238 -15.81 -43.32 -7.73
C SER A 238 -15.71 -41.83 -7.44
N MET A 239 -14.57 -41.37 -6.94
CA MET A 239 -14.31 -39.97 -6.58
C MET A 239 -13.23 -39.38 -7.47
N ILE A 240 -13.48 -38.19 -7.98
CA ILE A 240 -12.48 -37.39 -8.70
C ILE A 240 -12.37 -36.01 -8.05
N GLU A 241 -11.13 -35.57 -7.89
CA GLU A 241 -10.73 -34.28 -7.36
C GLU A 241 -9.97 -33.55 -8.46
N ARG A 242 -10.41 -32.34 -8.78
CA ARG A 242 -9.72 -31.48 -9.75
C ARG A 242 -9.45 -30.12 -9.12
N GLN A 243 -8.20 -29.68 -9.25
CA GLN A 243 -7.80 -28.32 -8.94
C GLN A 243 -7.91 -27.48 -10.20
N GLU A 244 -8.70 -26.42 -10.12
CA GLU A 244 -8.84 -25.40 -11.16
C GLU A 244 -8.16 -24.13 -10.66
N ASP A 245 -7.00 -23.82 -11.24
CA ASP A 245 -6.22 -22.64 -10.85
C ASP A 245 -6.76 -21.39 -11.55
N GLY A 246 -6.89 -20.29 -10.80
CA GLY A 246 -7.21 -18.97 -11.35
C GLY A 246 -8.53 -18.92 -12.12
N ILE A 247 -9.62 -19.46 -11.55
CA ILE A 247 -10.95 -19.32 -12.13
C ILE A 247 -11.26 -17.83 -12.22
N ALA A 248 -11.37 -17.34 -13.45
CA ALA A 248 -11.62 -15.94 -13.72
C ALA A 248 -12.97 -15.53 -13.12
N ALA A 249 -12.96 -14.41 -12.41
CA ALA A 249 -14.16 -13.70 -11.99
C ALA A 249 -15.12 -13.52 -13.16
N LEU A 250 -16.43 -13.61 -12.91
CA LEU A 250 -17.45 -13.32 -13.91
C LEU A 250 -17.32 -11.88 -14.44
N GLY A 251 -16.61 -11.74 -15.55
CA GLY A 251 -16.60 -10.51 -16.34
C GLY A 251 -17.90 -10.37 -17.13
N THR A 252 -18.58 -9.24 -16.93
CA THR A 252 -19.76 -8.77 -17.69
C THR A 252 -19.61 -8.86 -19.21
#